data_AF-A0A2R6JWT1-F1
#
_entry.id   AF-A0A2R6JWT1-F1
#
_cell.length_a   1.000
_cell.length_b   1.000
_cell.length_c   1.000
_cell.angle_alpha   90.00
_cell.angle_beta   90.00
_cell.angle_gamma   90.00
#
_symmetry.space_group_name_H-M   'P 1'
#
loop_
_entity.id
_entity.type
_entity.pdbx_description
1 polymer ?
#
loop_
_entity_poly.entity_id
_entity_poly.type
_entity_poly.pdbx_seq_one_letter_code
_entity_poly.pdbx_strand_id
1 'polypeptide(L)'
;RVVSIVGSGPRVEYDLTVSGDLEKSTANGGSINSGDEIDGSTASGAVGGGTDSYGFSGELTDLSVSDASAVTIYVDGEAVDPAQFGPERSISIVGSGPRAEYDFTVSGELEKTTARNGSINSGDEISGSSAAGYVLGGTDSYGFSGDVTAFTVDDPSAVAVYVDGEEVALGEPADREITVSNRPYDQPATYRFDVSGTLEATDSVNFPDGDSIDGSTANGRVNQGSDTYRFSGEVLTFDNDGPVEVIVDGETRQSS
;
A
#
# COMPACT_ATOMS: atom_id res chain seq x y z
N ARG A 1 13.66 30.98 -2.80
CA ARG A 1 12.30 31.07 -2.24
C ARG A 1 12.37 30.70 -0.77
N VAL A 2 11.34 31.01 0.00
CA VAL A 2 11.30 30.70 1.43
C VAL A 2 9.95 30.10 1.79
N VAL A 3 9.95 29.06 2.61
CA VAL A 3 8.77 28.59 3.34
C VAL A 3 8.98 28.83 4.83
N SER A 4 7.96 29.35 5.51
CA SER A 4 7.96 29.64 6.95
C SER A 4 6.74 29.01 7.60
N ILE A 5 6.96 28.18 8.61
CA ILE A 5 5.94 27.43 9.33
C ILE A 5 5.85 28.04 10.72
N VAL A 6 4.78 28.79 10.97
CA VAL A 6 4.59 29.57 12.20
C VAL A 6 3.66 28.82 13.13
N GLY A 7 4.17 28.36 14.26
CA GLY A 7 3.39 27.68 15.28
C GLY A 7 2.67 28.66 16.20
N SER A 8 1.40 28.37 16.51
CA SER A 8 0.54 29.22 17.34
C SER A 8 0.15 28.60 18.69
N GLY A 9 0.70 27.43 19.05
CA GLY A 9 0.33 26.76 20.30
C GLY A 9 0.95 25.38 20.51
N PRO A 10 0.15 24.29 20.50
CA PRO A 10 0.65 22.92 20.67
C PRO A 10 1.71 22.56 19.64
N ARG A 11 2.57 21.60 19.97
CA ARG A 11 3.56 21.06 19.04
C ARG A 11 2.86 20.40 17.85
N VAL A 12 3.20 20.85 16.65
CA VAL A 12 2.77 20.36 15.34
C VAL A 12 4.00 19.84 14.61
N GLU A 13 3.92 18.60 14.15
CA GLU A 13 4.94 18.02 13.29
C GLU A 13 4.67 18.42 11.84
N TYR A 14 5.73 18.60 11.07
CA TYR A 14 5.63 18.95 9.66
C TYR A 14 6.71 18.26 8.86
N ASP A 15 6.39 18.04 7.59
CA ASP A 15 7.30 17.50 6.59
C ASP A 15 7.08 18.28 5.29
N LEU A 16 8.17 18.57 4.58
CA LEU A 16 8.12 19.30 3.31
C LEU A 16 9.12 18.76 2.30
N THR A 17 8.77 18.87 1.02
CA THR A 17 9.61 18.49 -0.12
C THR A 17 9.67 19.63 -1.12
N VAL A 18 10.87 19.86 -1.66
CA VAL A 18 11.10 20.81 -2.74
C VAL A 18 11.74 20.13 -3.94
N SER A 19 11.59 20.72 -5.12
CA SER A 19 12.17 20.22 -6.37
C SER A 19 13.66 20.56 -6.55
N GLY A 20 14.30 21.19 -5.57
CA GLY A 20 15.66 21.71 -5.64
C GLY A 20 16.39 21.66 -4.30
N ASP A 21 17.45 22.46 -4.17
CA ASP A 21 18.22 22.54 -2.93
C ASP A 21 17.39 23.14 -1.78
N LEU A 22 17.57 22.59 -0.58
CA LEU A 22 16.88 22.98 0.65
C LEU A 22 17.88 23.28 1.78
N GLU A 23 17.68 24.39 2.49
CA GLU A 23 18.49 24.77 3.65
C GLU A 23 17.64 25.46 4.73
N LYS A 24 18.08 25.38 5.99
CA LYS A 24 17.46 26.13 7.08
C LYS A 24 17.68 27.63 6.92
N SER A 25 16.69 28.43 7.30
CA SER A 25 16.67 29.87 7.13
C SER A 25 16.19 30.59 8.39
N THR A 26 16.66 31.83 8.57
CA THR A 26 16.20 32.73 9.64
C THR A 26 15.07 33.67 9.19
N ALA A 27 14.50 33.44 8.01
CA ALA A 27 13.39 34.24 7.49
C ALA A 27 12.17 34.20 8.43
N ASN A 28 11.38 35.27 8.44
CA ASN A 28 10.21 35.43 9.32
C ASN A 28 10.48 35.16 10.83
N GLY A 29 11.72 35.37 11.29
CA GLY A 29 12.11 35.09 12.67
C GLY A 29 12.40 33.61 12.96
N GLY A 30 12.58 32.81 11.90
CA GLY A 30 12.96 31.42 11.98
C GLY A 30 14.27 31.19 12.72
N SER A 31 14.38 30.03 13.37
CA SER A 31 15.61 29.64 14.05
C SER A 31 16.36 28.57 13.26
N ILE A 32 17.69 28.63 13.24
CA ILE A 32 18.54 27.56 12.71
C ILE A 32 19.06 26.77 13.91
N ASN A 33 18.49 25.60 14.15
CA ASN A 33 18.85 24.73 15.26
C ASN A 33 18.82 23.25 14.83
N SER A 34 19.15 22.32 15.72
CA SER A 34 19.22 20.88 15.41
C SER A 34 17.92 20.11 15.64
N GLY A 35 16.80 20.81 15.87
CA GLY A 35 15.48 20.24 16.15
C GLY A 35 14.75 19.73 14.91
N ASP A 36 15.13 20.21 13.74
CA ASP A 36 14.64 19.72 12.45
C ASP A 36 15.74 18.95 11.71
N GLU A 37 15.34 18.09 10.78
CA GLU A 37 16.21 17.31 9.92
C GLU A 37 16.03 17.74 8.47
N ILE A 38 17.12 17.73 7.69
CA ILE A 38 17.09 17.92 6.24
C ILE A 38 17.79 16.71 5.63
N ASP A 39 17.12 16.03 4.71
CA ASP A 39 17.68 14.96 3.90
C ASP A 39 17.50 15.28 2.41
N GLY A 40 18.57 15.73 1.76
CA GLY A 40 18.52 16.18 0.37
C GLY A 40 17.57 17.36 0.16
N SER A 41 16.44 17.11 -0.49
CA SER A 41 15.42 18.10 -0.83
C SER A 41 14.17 18.04 0.06
N THR A 42 14.25 17.29 1.17
CA THR A 42 13.17 17.17 2.16
C THR A 42 13.59 17.69 3.52
N ALA A 43 12.63 18.18 4.30
CA ALA A 43 12.82 18.53 5.70
C ALA A 43 11.68 18.04 6.58
N SER A 44 12.04 17.58 7.78
CA SER A 44 11.11 17.11 8.81
C SER A 44 11.38 17.86 10.10
N GLY A 45 10.34 18.34 10.77
CA GLY A 45 10.52 19.14 11.97
C GLY A 45 9.25 19.25 12.81
N ALA A 46 9.32 20.06 13.85
CA ALA A 46 8.15 20.33 14.66
C ALA A 46 8.16 21.74 15.26
N VAL A 47 7.06 22.46 15.05
CA VAL A 47 6.86 23.80 15.60
C VAL A 47 5.74 23.76 16.64
N GLY A 48 5.92 24.43 17.78
CA GLY A 48 4.83 24.64 18.74
C GLY A 48 4.47 26.11 18.81
N GLY A 49 5.29 26.87 19.54
CA GLY A 49 5.39 28.32 19.41
C GLY A 49 6.66 28.70 18.67
N GLY A 50 6.61 29.79 17.92
CA GLY A 50 7.76 30.29 17.15
C GLY A 50 7.61 30.04 15.66
N THR A 51 8.74 29.94 14.97
CA THR A 51 8.77 29.79 13.51
C THR A 51 9.96 28.96 13.12
N ASP A 52 9.73 28.01 12.23
CA ASP A 52 10.78 27.34 11.46
C ASP A 52 10.71 27.85 10.03
N SER A 53 11.86 27.97 9.38
CA SER A 53 11.92 28.51 8.02
C SER A 53 13.01 27.86 7.22
N TYR A 54 12.73 27.69 5.93
CA TYR A 54 13.62 27.01 4.99
C TYR A 54 13.75 27.85 3.72
N GLY A 55 14.99 28.05 3.30
CA GLY A 55 15.32 28.59 1.99
C GLY A 55 15.38 27.45 0.99
N PHE A 56 14.78 27.63 -0.18
CA PHE A 56 14.80 26.61 -1.22
C PHE A 56 14.89 27.17 -2.64
N SER A 57 15.39 26.34 -3.54
CA SER A 57 15.33 26.54 -5.00
C SER A 57 14.24 25.66 -5.62
N GLY A 58 13.76 26.02 -6.81
CA GLY A 58 12.67 25.29 -7.46
C GLY A 58 11.28 25.56 -6.86
N GLU A 59 10.50 24.51 -6.67
CA GLU A 59 9.11 24.55 -6.21
C GLU A 59 8.92 23.78 -4.91
N LEU A 60 7.99 24.23 -4.07
CA LEU A 60 7.49 23.45 -2.94
C LEU A 60 6.47 22.46 -3.50
N THR A 61 6.82 21.18 -3.51
CA THR A 61 6.04 20.13 -4.16
C THR A 61 5.15 19.38 -3.17
N ASP A 62 5.59 19.24 -1.93
CA ASP A 62 4.81 18.60 -0.87
C ASP A 62 4.97 19.35 0.46
N LEU A 63 3.90 19.39 1.24
CA LEU A 63 3.87 19.98 2.57
C LEU A 63 2.73 19.39 3.39
N SER A 64 3.07 18.71 4.48
CA SER A 64 2.10 18.26 5.48
C SER A 64 2.39 18.85 6.84
N VAL A 65 1.32 18.93 7.63
CA VAL A 65 1.35 19.35 9.03
C VAL A 65 0.37 18.49 9.81
N SER A 66 0.77 18.01 10.98
CA SER A 66 -0.05 17.10 11.79
C SER A 66 -1.34 17.74 12.32
N ASP A 67 -1.36 19.07 12.43
CA ASP A 67 -2.52 19.88 12.79
C ASP A 67 -2.45 21.24 12.09
N ALA A 68 -3.09 21.35 10.92
CA ALA A 68 -3.14 22.58 10.14
C ALA A 68 -3.83 23.75 10.86
N SER A 69 -4.66 23.48 11.88
CA SER A 69 -5.34 24.54 12.64
C SER A 69 -4.42 25.25 13.65
N ALA A 70 -3.30 24.63 14.01
CA ALA A 70 -2.34 25.13 14.99
C ALA A 70 -1.12 25.85 14.37
N VAL A 71 -1.05 25.91 13.03
CA VAL A 71 0.03 26.58 12.30
C VAL A 71 -0.49 27.59 11.26
N THR A 72 0.37 28.53 10.87
CA THR A 72 0.19 29.34 9.66
C THR A 72 1.43 29.23 8.81
N ILE A 73 1.25 28.92 7.54
CA ILE A 73 2.34 28.65 6.61
C ILE A 73 2.43 29.81 5.63
N TYR A 74 3.65 30.29 5.40
CA TYR A 74 3.94 31.33 4.42
C TYR A 74 4.92 30.81 3.37
N VAL A 75 4.63 31.04 2.10
CA VAL A 75 5.58 30.85 1.00
C VAL A 75 5.89 32.22 0.40
N ASP A 76 7.17 32.60 0.41
CA ASP A 76 7.66 33.91 -0.02
C ASP A 76 6.89 35.09 0.63
N GLY A 77 6.40 34.88 1.87
CA GLY A 77 5.66 35.87 2.67
C GLY A 77 4.14 35.87 2.46
N GLU A 78 3.60 35.05 1.56
CA GLU A 78 2.16 34.90 1.34
C GLU A 78 1.62 33.68 2.09
N ALA A 79 0.51 33.86 2.80
CA ALA A 79 -0.12 32.77 3.56
C ALA A 79 -0.72 31.73 2.61
N VAL A 80 -0.39 30.46 2.83
CA VAL A 80 -0.80 29.34 1.99
C VAL A 80 -1.52 28.27 2.81
N ASP A 81 -2.49 27.61 2.20
CA ASP A 81 -3.09 26.39 2.76
C ASP A 81 -2.14 25.19 2.45
N PRO A 82 -1.66 24.43 3.45
CA PRO A 82 -0.83 23.24 3.19
C PRO A 82 -1.51 22.23 2.26
N ALA A 83 -2.85 22.15 2.27
CA ALA A 83 -3.59 21.20 1.43
C ALA A 83 -3.52 21.49 -0.08
N GLN A 84 -2.87 22.58 -0.50
CA GLN A 84 -2.61 22.86 -1.91
C GLN A 84 -1.34 22.17 -2.44
N PHE A 85 -0.53 21.59 -1.55
CA PHE A 85 0.70 20.89 -1.89
C PHE A 85 0.51 19.38 -1.75
N GLY A 86 1.36 18.62 -2.42
CA GLY A 86 1.28 17.17 -2.50
C GLY A 86 1.00 16.69 -3.93
N PRO A 87 1.20 15.39 -4.18
CA PRO A 87 1.05 14.80 -5.49
C PRO A 87 -0.41 14.69 -5.93
N GLU A 88 -0.67 14.71 -7.24
CA GLU A 88 -2.04 14.53 -7.78
C GLU A 88 -2.62 13.16 -7.44
N ARG A 89 -1.76 12.12 -7.41
CA ARG A 89 -2.12 10.80 -6.94
C ARG A 89 -1.21 10.34 -5.82
N SER A 90 -1.77 9.62 -4.87
CA SER A 90 -1.02 9.07 -3.75
C SER A 90 -1.45 7.65 -3.42
N ILE A 91 -0.50 6.85 -2.97
CA ILE A 91 -0.75 5.58 -2.29
C ILE A 91 -0.21 5.69 -0.87
N SER A 92 -1.03 5.33 0.11
CA SER A 92 -0.65 5.28 1.53
C SER A 92 -0.82 3.86 2.04
N ILE A 93 0.27 3.28 2.56
CA ILE A 93 0.27 1.99 3.24
C ILE A 93 0.29 2.27 4.74
N VAL A 94 -0.80 1.93 5.43
CA VAL A 94 -0.97 2.18 6.86
C VAL A 94 -0.79 0.87 7.61
N GLY A 95 0.22 0.80 8.48
CA GLY A 95 0.40 -0.35 9.36
C GLY A 95 -0.63 -0.35 10.49
N SER A 96 -1.40 -1.43 10.61
CA SER A 96 -2.42 -1.62 11.66
C SER A 96 -2.05 -2.73 12.65
N GLY A 97 -0.93 -3.44 12.41
CA GLY A 97 -0.57 -4.65 13.16
C GLY A 97 0.93 -4.92 13.23
N PRO A 98 1.33 -6.21 13.15
CA PRO A 98 2.72 -6.63 13.06
C PRO A 98 3.47 -5.98 11.89
N ARG A 99 4.78 -6.22 11.80
CA ARG A 99 5.58 -5.77 10.66
C ARG A 99 5.04 -6.43 9.38
N ALA A 100 4.75 -5.62 8.37
CA ALA A 100 4.37 -6.07 7.04
C ALA A 100 5.27 -5.41 6.01
N GLU A 101 5.88 -6.21 5.16
CA GLU A 101 6.75 -5.78 4.07
C GLU A 101 5.92 -5.65 2.79
N TYR A 102 6.10 -4.55 2.06
CA TYR A 102 5.39 -4.29 0.82
C TYR A 102 6.37 -3.99 -0.32
N ASP A 103 5.91 -4.28 -1.53
CA ASP A 103 6.52 -3.85 -2.79
C ASP A 103 5.42 -3.46 -3.76
N PHE A 104 5.58 -2.34 -4.45
CA PHE A 104 4.65 -1.93 -5.50
C PHE A 104 5.35 -1.22 -6.66
N THR A 105 4.68 -1.21 -7.80
CA THR A 105 5.16 -0.56 -9.03
C THR A 105 4.07 0.27 -9.67
N VAL A 106 4.41 1.48 -10.10
CA VAL A 106 3.55 2.38 -10.86
C VAL A 106 4.00 2.48 -12.32
N SER A 107 3.11 2.94 -13.20
CA SER A 107 3.41 3.12 -14.63
C SER A 107 4.13 4.43 -14.95
N GLY A 108 4.28 5.33 -13.98
CA GLY A 108 4.88 6.66 -14.14
C GLY A 108 5.95 6.97 -13.10
N GLU A 109 6.16 8.26 -12.85
CA GLU A 109 7.06 8.77 -11.81
C GLU A 109 6.54 8.43 -10.41
N LEU A 110 7.48 8.22 -9.49
CA LEU A 110 7.24 7.84 -8.10
C LEU A 110 8.15 8.64 -7.19
N GLU A 111 7.59 9.20 -6.13
CA GLU A 111 8.32 9.92 -5.09
C GLU A 111 7.70 9.66 -3.72
N LYS A 112 8.46 9.87 -2.65
CA LYS A 112 7.89 9.82 -1.30
C LYS A 112 7.06 11.07 -1.06
N THR A 113 5.93 10.90 -0.38
CA THR A 113 5.07 12.02 0.03
C THR A 113 4.65 11.83 1.47
N THR A 114 4.13 12.90 2.02
CA THR A 114 3.65 13.01 3.38
C THR A 114 2.13 12.86 3.47
N ALA A 115 1.46 12.52 2.35
CA ALA A 115 0.03 12.22 2.30
C ALA A 115 -0.37 11.30 3.46
N ARG A 116 -1.52 11.57 4.10
CA ARG A 116 -2.01 10.80 5.25
C ARG A 116 -1.03 10.73 6.44
N ASN A 117 -0.23 11.78 6.64
CA ASN A 117 0.85 11.84 7.64
C ASN A 117 1.87 10.71 7.45
N GLY A 118 2.15 10.36 6.18
CA GLY A 118 3.19 9.42 5.83
C GLY A 118 4.56 9.99 6.19
N SER A 119 5.43 9.15 6.75
CA SER A 119 6.79 9.60 7.06
C SER A 119 7.68 9.54 5.81
N ILE A 120 8.52 10.55 5.59
CA ILE A 120 9.59 10.47 4.59
C ILE A 120 10.88 10.12 5.33
N ASN A 121 11.30 8.88 5.24
CA ASN A 121 12.53 8.42 5.91
C ASN A 121 13.32 7.45 5.01
N SER A 122 14.54 7.09 5.41
CA SER A 122 15.42 6.19 4.65
C SER A 122 15.10 4.69 4.78
N GLY A 123 14.05 4.34 5.53
CA GLY A 123 13.57 2.98 5.76
C GLY A 123 12.94 2.32 4.53
N ASP A 124 12.49 3.13 3.58
CA ASP A 124 11.95 2.65 2.31
C ASP A 124 12.84 3.01 1.12
N GLU A 125 12.84 2.17 0.09
CA GLU A 125 13.64 2.36 -1.12
C GLU A 125 12.73 2.63 -2.32
N ILE A 126 13.05 3.67 -3.10
CA ILE A 126 12.49 3.89 -4.43
C ILE A 126 13.56 3.55 -5.46
N SER A 127 13.22 2.68 -6.42
CA SER A 127 14.06 2.31 -7.55
C SER A 127 13.28 2.49 -8.85
N GLY A 128 13.48 3.62 -9.52
CA GLY A 128 12.70 3.97 -10.72
C GLY A 128 11.24 4.23 -10.38
N SER A 129 10.34 3.40 -10.92
CA SER A 129 8.89 3.48 -10.68
C SER A 129 8.38 2.42 -9.69
N SER A 130 9.28 1.82 -8.92
CA SER A 130 8.96 0.82 -7.90
C SER A 130 9.42 1.30 -6.52
N ALA A 131 8.66 0.93 -5.48
CA ALA A 131 9.05 1.15 -4.10
C ALA A 131 8.88 -0.13 -3.27
N ALA A 132 9.81 -0.33 -2.34
CA ALA A 132 9.79 -1.43 -1.38
C ALA A 132 10.08 -0.88 0.02
N GLY A 133 9.37 -1.41 1.01
CA GLY A 133 9.44 -0.91 2.38
C GLY A 133 8.74 -1.83 3.36
N TYR A 134 8.57 -1.37 4.60
CA TYR A 134 7.78 -2.08 5.58
C TYR A 134 7.10 -1.12 6.54
N VAL A 135 5.89 -1.47 6.96
CA VAL A 135 5.19 -0.79 8.05
C VAL A 135 5.21 -1.65 9.30
N LEU A 136 5.38 -1.04 10.47
CA LEU A 136 5.27 -1.66 11.80
C LEU A 136 4.45 -0.70 12.68
N GLY A 137 3.18 -0.54 12.30
CA GLY A 137 2.46 0.69 12.58
C GLY A 137 2.93 1.85 11.70
N GLY A 138 2.37 3.03 11.92
CA GLY A 138 2.69 4.22 11.12
C GLY A 138 2.11 4.16 9.71
N THR A 139 2.55 5.10 8.87
CA THR A 139 2.11 5.24 7.48
C THR A 139 3.33 5.54 6.61
N ASP A 140 3.44 4.83 5.49
CA ASP A 140 4.32 5.20 4.40
C ASP A 140 3.46 5.66 3.23
N SER A 141 3.82 6.78 2.62
CA SER A 141 3.05 7.35 1.53
C SER A 141 3.94 7.73 0.35
N TYR A 142 3.39 7.52 -0.84
CA TYR A 142 4.09 7.78 -2.09
C TYR A 142 3.20 8.56 -3.05
N GLY A 143 3.77 9.62 -3.63
CA GLY A 143 3.19 10.36 -4.73
C GLY A 143 3.52 9.69 -6.04
N PHE A 144 2.56 9.56 -6.95
CA PHE A 144 2.82 8.93 -8.23
C PHE A 144 2.03 9.53 -9.40
N SER A 145 2.48 9.21 -10.61
CA SER A 145 1.77 9.47 -11.86
C SER A 145 1.47 8.15 -12.59
N GLY A 146 0.48 8.16 -13.48
CA GLY A 146 -0.02 6.93 -14.10
C GLY A 146 -0.78 6.06 -13.10
N ASP A 147 -0.72 4.73 -13.22
CA ASP A 147 -1.48 3.75 -12.41
C ASP A 147 -0.57 2.85 -11.58
N VAL A 148 -1.09 2.34 -10.44
CA VAL A 148 -0.48 1.22 -9.72
C VAL A 148 -0.66 -0.04 -10.56
N THR A 149 0.45 -0.64 -10.99
CA THR A 149 0.49 -1.80 -11.90
C THR A 149 0.80 -3.12 -11.21
N ALA A 150 1.40 -3.06 -10.03
CA ALA A 150 1.64 -4.20 -9.16
C ALA A 150 1.67 -3.72 -7.71
N PHE A 151 1.13 -4.52 -6.79
CA PHE A 151 1.22 -4.31 -5.36
C PHE A 151 1.28 -5.67 -4.67
N THR A 152 2.20 -5.85 -3.74
CA THR A 152 2.33 -7.04 -2.90
C THR A 152 2.60 -6.61 -1.47
N VAL A 153 2.07 -7.38 -0.52
CA VAL A 153 2.34 -7.26 0.91
C VAL A 153 2.34 -8.66 1.51
N ASP A 154 3.28 -8.96 2.40
CA ASP A 154 3.46 -10.29 2.99
C ASP A 154 2.37 -10.64 4.02
N ASP A 155 1.82 -9.64 4.71
CA ASP A 155 0.67 -9.77 5.61
C ASP A 155 -0.40 -8.70 5.29
N PRO A 156 -1.34 -9.01 4.37
CA PRO A 156 -2.44 -8.11 4.03
C PRO A 156 -3.33 -7.72 5.22
N SER A 157 -3.39 -8.56 6.26
CA SER A 157 -4.21 -8.30 7.44
C SER A 157 -3.59 -7.28 8.40
N ALA A 158 -2.28 -7.02 8.27
CA ALA A 158 -1.53 -6.07 9.08
C ALA A 158 -1.48 -4.66 8.46
N VAL A 159 -2.10 -4.45 7.30
CA VAL A 159 -2.06 -3.18 6.56
C VAL A 159 -3.45 -2.74 6.09
N ALA A 160 -3.62 -1.43 5.94
CA ALA A 160 -4.69 -0.83 5.16
C ALA A 160 -4.06 0.05 4.07
N VAL A 161 -4.49 -0.13 2.82
CA VAL A 161 -3.96 0.64 1.68
C VAL A 161 -5.00 1.65 1.22
N TYR A 162 -4.55 2.87 0.99
CA TYR A 162 -5.37 3.94 0.45
C TYR A 162 -4.77 4.41 -0.86
N VAL A 163 -5.60 4.58 -1.88
CA VAL A 163 -5.23 5.27 -3.13
C VAL A 163 -6.08 6.52 -3.23
N ASP A 164 -5.44 7.67 -3.36
CA ASP A 164 -6.09 8.98 -3.46
C ASP A 164 -7.05 9.25 -2.28
N GLY A 165 -6.68 8.72 -1.10
CA GLY A 165 -7.45 8.81 0.15
C GLY A 165 -8.59 7.80 0.29
N GLU A 166 -8.91 7.03 -0.76
CA GLU A 166 -9.92 5.96 -0.73
C GLU A 166 -9.28 4.63 -0.37
N GLU A 167 -9.89 3.90 0.57
CA GLU A 167 -9.38 2.59 1.01
C GLU A 167 -9.56 1.55 -0.10
N VAL A 168 -8.47 0.87 -0.44
CA VAL A 168 -8.46 -0.24 -1.39
C VAL A 168 -8.44 -1.53 -0.59
N ALA A 169 -9.43 -2.38 -0.82
CA ALA A 169 -9.47 -3.71 -0.24
C ALA A 169 -8.30 -4.54 -0.80
N LEU A 170 -7.31 -4.80 0.05
CA LEU A 170 -6.34 -5.86 -0.18
C LEU A 170 -7.08 -7.17 0.09
N GLY A 171 -7.09 -8.07 -0.89
CA GLY A 171 -7.84 -9.32 -0.77
C GLY A 171 -7.54 -10.03 0.55
N GLU A 172 -8.56 -10.60 1.19
CA GLU A 172 -8.39 -11.37 2.42
C GLU A 172 -7.36 -12.50 2.20
N PRO A 173 -6.44 -12.77 3.14
CA PRO A 173 -5.44 -13.82 3.00
C PRO A 173 -6.13 -15.16 2.74
N ALA A 174 -5.62 -15.92 1.77
CA ALA A 174 -6.18 -17.20 1.35
C ALA A 174 -5.88 -18.31 2.37
N ASP A 175 -6.51 -18.25 3.54
CA ASP A 175 -6.28 -19.10 4.70
C ASP A 175 -7.07 -20.42 4.69
N ARG A 176 -8.04 -20.53 3.79
CA ARG A 176 -8.87 -21.73 3.60
C ARG A 176 -8.35 -22.58 2.47
N GLU A 177 -8.61 -23.89 2.54
CA GLU A 177 -8.20 -24.82 1.48
C GLU A 177 -9.40 -25.57 0.91
N ILE A 178 -9.47 -25.65 -0.42
CA ILE A 178 -10.38 -26.54 -1.15
C ILE A 178 -9.55 -27.54 -1.96
N THR A 179 -9.81 -28.83 -1.76
CA THR A 179 -9.22 -29.92 -2.55
C THR A 179 -10.30 -30.62 -3.36
N VAL A 180 -10.07 -30.72 -4.67
CA VAL A 180 -10.88 -31.50 -5.59
C VAL A 180 -10.12 -32.78 -5.91
N SER A 181 -10.64 -33.93 -5.49
CA SER A 181 -9.98 -35.24 -5.64
C SER A 181 -10.79 -36.18 -6.52
N ASN A 182 -10.12 -36.82 -7.48
CA ASN A 182 -10.66 -37.90 -8.30
C ASN A 182 -9.89 -39.22 -8.09
N ARG A 183 -8.99 -39.29 -7.10
CA ARG A 183 -8.18 -40.48 -6.79
C ARG A 183 -8.99 -41.77 -6.57
N PRO A 184 -10.18 -41.76 -5.95
CA PRO A 184 -10.95 -42.98 -5.74
C PRO A 184 -11.64 -43.54 -7.00
N TYR A 185 -11.63 -42.81 -8.12
CA TYR A 185 -12.44 -43.12 -9.29
C TYR A 185 -11.59 -43.36 -10.54
N ASP A 186 -12.06 -44.27 -11.40
CA ASP A 186 -11.39 -44.59 -12.66
C ASP A 186 -11.78 -43.63 -13.81
N GLN A 187 -12.91 -42.93 -13.68
CA GLN A 187 -13.39 -41.96 -14.66
C GLN A 187 -12.83 -40.57 -14.33
N PRO A 188 -12.22 -39.85 -15.30
CA PRO A 188 -11.76 -38.48 -15.07
C PRO A 188 -12.92 -37.53 -14.81
N ALA A 189 -12.64 -36.41 -14.15
CA ALA A 189 -13.62 -35.36 -13.90
C ALA A 189 -13.06 -33.97 -14.21
N THR A 190 -13.94 -33.07 -14.64
CA THR A 190 -13.67 -31.63 -14.72
C THR A 190 -14.44 -30.91 -13.63
N TYR A 191 -13.91 -29.80 -13.14
CA TYR A 191 -14.57 -28.97 -12.16
C TYR A 191 -14.44 -27.49 -12.50
N ARG A 192 -15.38 -26.72 -11.95
CA ARG A 192 -15.33 -25.26 -11.90
C ARG A 192 -15.91 -24.80 -10.57
N PHE A 193 -15.28 -23.83 -9.94
CA PHE A 193 -15.83 -23.20 -8.74
C PHE A 193 -15.49 -21.71 -8.68
N ASP A 194 -16.35 -20.95 -8.03
CA ASP A 194 -16.16 -19.53 -7.73
C ASP A 194 -16.02 -19.34 -6.21
N VAL A 195 -15.16 -18.42 -5.78
CA VAL A 195 -15.07 -17.97 -4.39
C VAL A 195 -15.39 -16.47 -4.27
N SER A 196 -15.79 -16.05 -3.07
CA SER A 196 -16.08 -14.64 -2.80
C SER A 196 -14.84 -13.78 -2.53
N GLY A 197 -13.68 -14.41 -2.31
CA GLY A 197 -12.42 -13.74 -1.99
C GLY A 197 -11.28 -14.07 -2.96
N THR A 198 -10.06 -14.03 -2.45
CA THR A 198 -8.83 -14.37 -3.17
C THR A 198 -8.80 -15.86 -3.49
N LEU A 199 -8.18 -16.24 -4.61
CA LEU A 199 -8.00 -17.62 -5.02
C LEU A 199 -6.57 -17.85 -5.54
N GLU A 200 -5.88 -18.82 -4.96
CA GLU A 200 -4.49 -19.13 -5.26
C GLU A 200 -4.32 -20.63 -5.48
N ALA A 201 -3.45 -20.99 -6.43
CA ALA A 201 -3.06 -22.38 -6.66
C ALA A 201 -2.01 -22.83 -5.64
N THR A 202 -2.07 -24.10 -5.26
CA THR A 202 -0.93 -24.78 -4.62
C THR A 202 -0.12 -25.55 -5.66
N ASP A 203 1.00 -26.15 -5.25
CA ASP A 203 1.85 -26.97 -6.12
C ASP A 203 1.15 -28.20 -6.71
N SER A 204 -0.06 -28.56 -6.24
CA SER A 204 -0.82 -29.68 -6.80
C SER A 204 -1.60 -29.31 -8.08
N VAL A 205 -1.86 -28.03 -8.33
CA VAL A 205 -2.62 -27.55 -9.51
C VAL A 205 -1.75 -27.65 -10.76
N ASN A 206 -2.29 -28.21 -11.84
CA ASN A 206 -1.55 -28.54 -13.05
C ASN A 206 -1.98 -27.66 -14.24
N PHE A 207 -1.47 -26.43 -14.27
CA PHE A 207 -1.74 -25.48 -15.36
C PHE A 207 -1.39 -26.02 -16.77
N PRO A 208 -0.24 -26.70 -16.98
CA PRO A 208 0.08 -27.27 -18.29
C PRO A 208 -0.97 -28.25 -18.85
N ASP A 209 -1.68 -28.97 -17.97
CA ASP A 209 -2.66 -29.99 -18.35
C ASP A 209 -4.12 -29.49 -18.35
N GLY A 210 -4.32 -28.17 -18.23
CA GLY A 210 -5.61 -27.51 -18.50
C GLY A 210 -6.26 -26.84 -17.31
N ASP A 211 -5.61 -26.80 -16.14
CA ASP A 211 -6.10 -26.03 -15.00
C ASP A 211 -5.86 -24.53 -15.20
N SER A 212 -6.74 -23.71 -14.65
CA SER A 212 -6.67 -22.26 -14.76
C SER A 212 -7.35 -21.58 -13.58
N ILE A 213 -6.83 -20.39 -13.25
CA ILE A 213 -7.46 -19.43 -12.36
C ILE A 213 -7.69 -18.15 -13.18
N ASP A 214 -8.91 -17.63 -13.12
CA ASP A 214 -9.28 -16.31 -13.67
C ASP A 214 -10.02 -15.53 -12.58
N GLY A 215 -9.33 -14.57 -11.97
CA GLY A 215 -9.83 -13.86 -10.79
C GLY A 215 -10.13 -14.82 -9.63
N SER A 216 -11.38 -14.87 -9.18
CA SER A 216 -11.84 -15.75 -8.10
C SER A 216 -12.50 -17.06 -8.60
N THR A 217 -12.27 -17.41 -9.87
CA THR A 217 -12.79 -18.64 -10.49
C THR A 217 -11.65 -19.62 -10.79
N ALA A 218 -11.80 -20.87 -10.37
CA ALA A 218 -10.95 -21.97 -10.83
C ALA A 218 -11.69 -22.87 -11.82
N ASN A 219 -10.97 -23.34 -12.84
CA ASN A 219 -11.42 -24.38 -13.75
C ASN A 219 -10.30 -25.41 -13.86
N GLY A 220 -10.64 -26.70 -13.82
CA GLY A 220 -9.61 -27.71 -13.92
C GLY A 220 -10.11 -29.11 -14.21
N ARG A 221 -9.16 -30.04 -14.28
CA ARG A 221 -9.42 -31.46 -14.56
C ARG A 221 -8.55 -32.35 -13.71
N VAL A 222 -9.20 -33.30 -13.04
CA VAL A 222 -8.55 -34.37 -12.29
C VAL A 222 -8.75 -35.73 -12.97
N ASN A 223 -7.71 -36.56 -12.98
CA ASN A 223 -7.73 -37.92 -13.51
C ASN A 223 -6.89 -38.84 -12.62
N GLN A 224 -7.52 -39.52 -11.67
CA GLN A 224 -6.85 -40.23 -10.57
C GLN A 224 -5.87 -39.35 -9.78
N GLY A 225 -6.14 -38.05 -9.75
CA GLY A 225 -5.33 -37.01 -9.13
C GLY A 225 -6.15 -36.12 -8.20
N SER A 226 -5.55 -35.03 -7.76
CA SER A 226 -6.20 -34.04 -6.91
C SER A 226 -5.55 -32.69 -7.04
N ASP A 227 -6.36 -31.64 -7.08
CA ASP A 227 -5.90 -30.25 -7.12
C ASP A 227 -6.35 -29.55 -5.85
N THR A 228 -5.47 -28.75 -5.27
CA THR A 228 -5.71 -28.02 -4.03
C THR A 228 -5.48 -26.54 -4.29
N TYR A 229 -6.45 -25.74 -3.88
CA TYR A 229 -6.41 -24.29 -3.96
C TYR A 229 -6.52 -23.70 -2.56
N ARG A 230 -5.85 -22.56 -2.37
CA ARG A 230 -6.08 -21.69 -1.22
C ARG A 230 -7.07 -20.60 -1.60
N PHE A 231 -7.98 -20.28 -0.70
CA PHE A 231 -8.95 -19.23 -0.94
C PHE A 231 -9.32 -18.47 0.33
N SER A 232 -9.89 -17.28 0.16
CA SER A 232 -10.54 -16.53 1.24
C SER A 232 -12.04 -16.35 0.97
N GLY A 233 -12.80 -16.02 2.01
CA GLY A 233 -14.25 -15.91 1.93
C GLY A 233 -14.95 -17.27 1.83
N GLU A 234 -15.99 -17.36 0.98
CA GLU A 234 -16.84 -18.55 0.81
C GLU A 234 -16.77 -19.14 -0.59
N VAL A 235 -16.94 -20.46 -0.72
CA VAL A 235 -17.19 -21.11 -2.02
C VAL A 235 -18.62 -20.79 -2.43
N LEU A 236 -18.76 -20.06 -3.54
CA LEU A 236 -20.04 -19.56 -4.04
C LEU A 236 -20.75 -20.57 -4.94
N THR A 237 -19.98 -21.21 -5.82
CA THR A 237 -20.46 -22.20 -6.79
C THR A 237 -19.48 -23.37 -6.83
N PHE A 238 -19.98 -24.57 -7.13
CA PHE A 238 -19.13 -25.71 -7.44
C PHE A 238 -19.87 -26.61 -8.43
N ASP A 239 -19.33 -26.73 -9.63
CA ASP A 239 -19.86 -27.57 -10.71
C ASP A 239 -18.80 -28.60 -11.10
N ASN A 240 -19.21 -29.84 -11.34
CA ASN A 240 -18.34 -30.89 -11.85
C ASN A 240 -19.04 -31.75 -12.90
N ASP A 241 -18.25 -32.28 -13.83
CA ASP A 241 -18.63 -33.34 -14.75
C ASP A 241 -17.71 -34.54 -14.53
N GLY A 242 -18.28 -35.68 -14.13
CA GLY A 242 -17.54 -36.84 -13.64
C GLY A 242 -17.36 -36.85 -12.11
N PRO A 243 -16.92 -37.98 -11.55
CA PRO A 243 -16.96 -38.20 -10.11
C PRO A 243 -15.83 -37.49 -9.36
N VAL A 244 -16.13 -36.83 -8.24
CA VAL A 244 -15.16 -36.12 -7.40
C VAL A 244 -15.50 -36.20 -5.92
N GLU A 245 -14.47 -36.10 -5.08
CA GLU A 245 -14.58 -35.75 -3.68
C GLU A 245 -14.10 -34.30 -3.50
N VAL A 246 -14.97 -33.45 -2.92
CA VAL A 246 -14.64 -32.06 -2.61
C VAL A 246 -14.43 -31.94 -1.11
N ILE A 247 -13.25 -31.49 -0.72
CA ILE A 247 -12.82 -31.36 0.67
C ILE A 247 -12.52 -29.89 0.92
N VAL A 248 -13.20 -29.28 1.89
CA VAL A 248 -12.97 -27.89 2.30
C VAL A 248 -12.51 -27.88 3.75
N ASP A 249 -11.34 -27.32 4.01
CA ASP A 249 -10.72 -27.22 5.33
C ASP A 249 -10.61 -28.60 6.04
N GLY A 250 -10.29 -29.63 5.25
CA GLY A 250 -10.18 -31.03 5.72
C GLY A 250 -11.51 -31.77 5.88
N GLU A 251 -12.66 -31.12 5.68
CA GLU A 251 -13.98 -31.74 5.75
C GLU A 251 -14.55 -32.04 4.35
N THR A 252 -14.96 -33.28 4.09
CA THR A 252 -15.64 -33.63 2.84
C THR A 252 -17.01 -32.95 2.77
N ARG A 253 -17.20 -32.08 1.76
CA ARG A 253 -18.44 -31.31 1.52
C ARG A 253 -19.33 -31.97 0.48
N GLN A 254 -18.74 -32.61 -0.53
CA GLN A 254 -19.46 -33.25 -1.63
C GLN A 254 -18.74 -34.53 -2.07
N SER A 255 -19.54 -35.55 -2.38
CA SER A 255 -19.12 -36.77 -3.07
C SER A 255 -20.19 -37.07 -4.11
N SER A 256 -19.79 -37.18 -5.37
CA SER A 256 -20.65 -37.50 -6.51
C SER A 256 -19.93 -38.39 -7.49
#